data_AF-A0A1F8QQ17-F1
#
_entry.id   AF-A0A1F8QQ17-F1
#
_cell.length_a   1.000
_cell.length_b   1.000
_cell.length_c   1.000
_cell.angle_alpha   90.00
_cell.angle_beta   90.00
_cell.angle_gamma   90.00
#
_symmetry.space_group_name_H-M   'P 1'
#
loop_
_entity.id
_entity.type
_entity.pdbx_description
1 polymer ?
#
loop_
_entity_poly.entity_id
_entity_poly.type
_entity_poly.pdbx_seq_one_letter_code
_entity_poly.pdbx_strand_id
1 'polypeptide(L)'
;MDKQPRGQLIENLARRAARMRMTAPAILFLEMNRPLAFIGAQMLWATQPFLNLWLDRADVREFALLLEDPAGVQELIERLESV
;
A
#
# COMPACT_ATOMS: atom_id res chain seq x y z
N MET A 1 -21.82 -10.34 4.81
CA MET A 1 -20.65 -11.04 4.23
C MET A 1 -19.83 -9.94 3.60
N ASP A 2 -19.13 -9.14 4.42
CA ASP A 2 -18.65 -7.81 3.99
C ASP A 2 -17.21 -7.56 4.45
N LYS A 3 -16.29 -8.43 4.01
CA LYS A 3 -14.84 -8.26 4.13
C LYS A 3 -14.24 -7.99 2.74
N GLN A 4 -14.49 -6.84 2.13
CA GLN A 4 -13.97 -6.54 0.78
C GLN A 4 -13.37 -5.13 0.49
N PRO A 5 -13.10 -4.20 1.44
CA PRO A 5 -12.34 -2.99 1.08
C PRO A 5 -10.86 -3.28 0.82
N ARG A 6 -10.21 -4.07 1.68
CA ARG A 6 -8.75 -4.28 1.65
C ARG A 6 -8.23 -5.02 0.42
N GLY A 7 -8.83 -6.16 0.08
CA GLY A 7 -8.36 -6.98 -1.05
C GLY A 7 -8.49 -6.25 -2.39
N GLN A 8 -9.53 -5.43 -2.56
CA GLN A 8 -9.70 -4.59 -3.75
C GLN A 8 -8.63 -3.49 -3.82
N LEU A 9 -8.30 -2.86 -2.69
CA LEU A 9 -7.21 -1.88 -2.62
C LEU A 9 -5.86 -2.51 -2.99
N ILE A 10 -5.53 -3.66 -2.39
CA ILE A 10 -4.29 -4.39 -2.66
C ILE A 10 -4.18 -4.75 -4.15
N GLU A 11 -5.26 -5.29 -4.72
CA GLU A 11 -5.33 -5.62 -6.14
C GLU A 11 -5.13 -4.38 -7.02
N ASN A 12 -5.77 -3.26 -6.68
CA ASN A 12 -5.66 -2.02 -7.44
C ASN A 12 -4.23 -1.43 -7.37
N LEU A 13 -3.60 -1.46 -6.19
CA LEU A 13 -2.21 -1.05 -6.01
C LEU A 13 -1.25 -1.93 -6.81
N ALA A 14 -1.40 -3.25 -6.72
CA ALA A 14 -0.56 -4.21 -7.44
C ALA A 14 -0.67 -4.01 -8.96
N ARG A 15 -1.90 -3.88 -9.49
CA ARG A 15 -2.11 -3.58 -10.92
C ARG A 15 -1.57 -2.23 -11.34
N ARG A 16 -1.62 -1.21 -10.47
CA ARG A 16 -1.09 0.12 -10.77
C ARG A 16 0.44 0.09 -10.81
N ALA A 17 1.08 -0.57 -9.85
CA ALA A 17 2.53 -0.79 -9.85
C ALA A 17 2.98 -1.57 -11.09
N ALA A 18 2.27 -2.65 -11.46
CA ALA A 18 2.56 -3.43 -12.66
C ALA A 18 2.44 -2.60 -13.96
N ARG A 19 1.35 -1.82 -14.11
CA ARG A 19 1.17 -0.91 -15.26
C ARG A 19 2.28 0.14 -15.37
N MET A 20 2.82 0.60 -14.26
CA MET A 20 3.93 1.56 -14.21
C MET A 20 5.31 0.89 -14.29
N ARG A 21 5.38 -0.46 -14.38
CA ARG A 21 6.62 -1.26 -14.33
C ARG A 21 7.43 -1.02 -13.04
N MET A 22 6.72 -0.72 -11.95
CA MET A 22 7.27 -0.41 -10.63
C MET A 22 7.13 -1.55 -9.63
N THR A 23 6.73 -2.76 -10.06
CA THR A 23 6.51 -3.91 -9.17
C THR A 23 7.73 -4.23 -8.30
N ALA A 24 8.90 -4.43 -8.90
CA ALA A 24 10.13 -4.75 -8.14
C ALA A 24 10.58 -3.61 -7.20
N PRO A 25 10.61 -2.33 -7.63
CA PRO A 25 10.84 -1.21 -6.72
C PRO A 25 9.82 -1.13 -5.57
N ALA A 26 8.54 -1.43 -5.84
CA ALA A 26 7.50 -1.41 -4.82
C ALA A 26 7.69 -2.52 -3.79
N ILE A 27 8.01 -3.74 -4.22
CA ILE A 27 8.33 -4.85 -3.32
C ILE A 27 9.53 -4.49 -2.44
N LEU A 28 10.63 -4.04 -3.04
CA LEU A 28 11.84 -3.66 -2.31
C LEU A 28 11.54 -2.55 -1.29
N PHE A 29 10.79 -1.52 -1.68
CA PHE A 29 10.37 -0.46 -0.78
C PHE A 29 9.55 -1.04 0.39
N LEU A 30 8.54 -1.86 0.12
CA LEU A 30 7.69 -2.44 1.16
C LEU A 30 8.49 -3.35 2.10
N GLU A 31 9.42 -4.16 1.59
CA GLU A 31 10.29 -5.01 2.40
C GLU A 31 11.21 -4.21 3.31
N MET A 32 11.88 -3.18 2.77
CA MET A 32 12.74 -2.28 3.55
C MET A 32 11.95 -1.52 4.62
N ASN A 33 10.68 -1.22 4.34
CA ASN A 33 9.79 -0.46 5.21
C ASN A 33 8.82 -1.37 6.00
N ARG A 34 8.97 -2.69 5.99
CA ARG A 34 8.21 -3.62 6.85
C ARG A 34 8.22 -3.22 8.33
N PRO A 35 9.35 -2.85 8.96
CA PRO A 35 9.35 -2.39 10.35
C PRO A 35 8.66 -1.02 10.53
N LEU A 36 8.55 -0.23 9.47
CA LEU A 36 7.82 1.04 9.47
C LEU A 36 6.31 0.84 9.44
N ALA A 37 5.79 -0.37 9.24
CA ALA A 37 4.37 -0.66 9.46
C ALA A 37 3.93 -0.24 10.87
N PHE A 38 4.81 -0.37 11.87
CA PHE A 38 4.58 0.11 13.24
C PHE A 38 4.49 1.64 13.37
N ILE A 39 4.98 2.41 12.39
CA ILE A 39 5.03 3.88 12.40
C ILE A 39 4.20 4.45 11.22
N GLY A 40 3.52 3.59 10.45
CA GLY A 40 2.88 3.90 9.17
C GLY A 40 1.86 5.03 9.26
N ALA A 41 1.06 5.04 10.32
CA ALA A 41 0.07 6.09 10.60
C ALA A 41 0.69 7.49 10.56
N GLN A 42 1.83 7.67 11.23
CA GLN A 42 2.49 8.96 11.42
C GLN A 42 3.19 9.44 10.14
N MET A 43 3.75 8.51 9.36
CA MET A 43 4.36 8.80 8.07
C MET A 43 3.34 9.16 7.01
N LEU A 44 2.13 8.59 7.05
CA LEU A 44 1.08 8.95 6.11
C LEU A 44 0.69 10.42 6.27
N TRP A 45 0.51 10.93 7.49
CA TRP A 45 0.20 12.35 7.70
C TRP A 45 1.30 13.26 7.17
N ALA A 46 2.57 12.87 7.32
CA ALA A 46 3.71 13.62 6.80
C ALA A 46 3.81 13.59 5.26
N THR A 47 3.38 12.49 4.63
CA THR A 47 3.47 12.28 3.17
C THR A 47 2.15 12.57 2.44
N GLN A 48 1.06 12.80 3.17
CA GLN A 48 -0.28 13.15 2.70
C GLN A 48 -0.32 14.28 1.64
N PRO A 49 0.42 15.40 1.78
CA PRO A 49 0.39 16.46 0.75
C PRO A 49 0.92 15.99 -0.60
N PHE A 50 1.82 15.00 -0.64
CA PHE A 50 2.36 14.43 -1.88
C PHE A 50 1.47 13.31 -2.41
N LEU A 51 0.93 12.47 -1.52
CA LEU A 51 0.06 11.35 -1.90
C LEU A 51 -1.26 11.84 -2.50
N ASN A 52 -1.85 12.93 -1.99
CA ASN A 52 -3.07 13.53 -2.53
C ASN A 52 -2.92 14.09 -3.96
N LEU A 53 -1.69 14.21 -4.48
CA LEU A 53 -1.46 14.58 -5.88
C LEU A 53 -1.65 13.40 -6.84
N TRP A 54 -1.51 12.16 -6.35
CA TRP A 54 -1.54 10.92 -7.16
C TRP A 54 -2.65 9.93 -6.75
N LEU A 55 -3.18 10.06 -5.54
CA LEU A 55 -4.20 9.21 -4.92
C LEU A 55 -5.34 10.08 -4.37
N ASP A 56 -6.59 9.61 -4.52
CA ASP A 56 -7.73 10.27 -3.89
C ASP A 56 -7.68 10.09 -2.37
N ARG A 57 -8.28 11.03 -1.60
CA ARG A 57 -8.24 11.00 -0.13
C ARG A 57 -8.75 9.68 0.48
N ALA A 58 -9.68 9.01 -0.22
CA ALA A 58 -10.20 7.70 0.19
C ALA A 58 -9.11 6.62 0.10
N ASP A 59 -8.39 6.56 -1.03
CA ASP A 59 -7.30 5.62 -1.26
C ASP A 59 -6.13 5.85 -0.30
N VAL A 60 -5.82 7.11 0.02
CA VAL A 60 -4.74 7.46 0.96
C VAL A 60 -5.02 6.90 2.36
N ARG A 61 -6.24 7.06 2.86
CA ARG A 61 -6.62 6.55 4.19
C ARG A 61 -6.60 5.02 4.24
N GLU A 62 -7.17 4.36 3.24
CA GLU A 62 -7.14 2.89 3.21
C GLU A 62 -5.73 2.35 3.04
N PHE A 63 -4.88 3.07 2.30
CA PHE A 63 -3.46 2.75 2.18
C PHE A 63 -2.71 2.90 3.51
N ALA A 64 -2.99 3.93 4.31
CA ALA A 64 -2.44 4.02 5.67
C ALA A 64 -2.84 2.83 6.54
N LEU A 65 -4.14 2.49 6.56
CA LEU A 65 -4.64 1.35 7.32
C LEU A 65 -4.01 0.03 6.84
N LEU A 66 -3.72 -0.08 5.54
CA LEU A 66 -2.97 -1.20 4.99
C LEU A 66 -1.52 -1.24 5.49
N LEU A 67 -0.85 -0.09 5.50
CA LEU A 67 0.54 0.03 5.96
C LEU A 67 0.69 -0.12 7.47
N GLU A 68 -0.31 0.23 8.27
CA GLU A 68 -0.31 0.11 9.74
C GLU A 68 -0.35 -1.34 10.24
N ASP A 69 -0.81 -2.27 9.41
CA ASP A 69 -0.91 -3.69 9.73
C ASP A 69 0.13 -4.52 8.95
N PRO A 70 1.11 -5.11 9.65
CA PRO A 70 2.15 -5.96 9.03
C PRO A 70 1.60 -7.08 8.14
N ALA A 71 0.44 -7.65 8.48
CA ALA A 71 -0.18 -8.71 7.68
C ALA A 71 -0.71 -8.17 6.34
N GLY A 72 -1.19 -6.93 6.30
CA GLY A 72 -1.61 -6.29 5.05
C GLY A 72 -0.46 -5.91 4.14
N VAL A 73 0.64 -5.44 4.73
CA VAL A 73 1.88 -5.19 3.97
C VAL A 73 2.38 -6.50 3.33
N GLN A 74 2.36 -7.60 4.09
CA GLN A 74 2.71 -8.92 3.58
C GLN A 74 1.78 -9.34 2.42
N GLU A 75 0.46 -9.21 2.59
CA GLU A 75 -0.53 -9.54 1.56
C GLU A 75 -0.33 -8.70 0.28
N LEU A 76 0.04 -7.43 0.41
CA LEU A 76 0.37 -6.57 -0.73
C LEU A 76 1.65 -7.01 -1.45
N ILE A 77 2.69 -7.40 -0.71
CA ILE A 77 3.95 -7.92 -1.29
C ILE A 77 3.66 -9.20 -2.09
N GLU A 78 2.96 -10.17 -1.49
CA GLU A 78 2.58 -11.41 -2.16
C GLU A 78 1.72 -11.15 -3.40
N ARG A 79 0.85 -10.13 -3.34
CA ARG A 79 0.07 -9.75 -4.51
C ARG A 79 0.93 -9.12 -5.60
N LEU A 80 1.90 -8.27 -5.24
CA LEU A 80 2.86 -7.67 -6.16
C LEU A 80 3.75 -8.74 -6.84
N GLU A 81 4.10 -9.80 -6.13
CA GLU A 81 4.87 -10.92 -6.69
C GLU A 81 4.08 -11.76 -7.69
N SER A 82 2.75 -11.70 -7.64
CA SER A 82 1.83 -12.50 -8.45
C SER A 82 1.13 -11.73 -9.57
N VAL A 83 1.43 -10.44 -9.78
CA VAL A 83 0.94 -9.64 -10.93
C VAL A 83 1.86 -9.71 -12.14
#